data_AF-A0A2V9WKF3-F1
#
_entry.id   AF-A0A2V9WKF3-F1
#
_cell.length_a   1.000
_cell.length_b   1.000
_cell.length_c   1.000
_cell.angle_alpha   90.00
_cell.angle_beta   90.00
_cell.angle_gamma   90.00
#
_symmetry.space_group_name_H-M   'P 1'
#
loop_
_entity.id
_entity.type
_entity.pdbx_description
1 polymer ?
#
loop_
_entity_poly.entity_id
_entity_poly.type
_entity_poly.pdbx_seq_one_letter_code
_entity_poly.pdbx_strand_id
1 'polypeptide(L)'
;MNKTNELYKIEILLREKMVNRKRLAITALVVAMFLIAIPSTTPRVYGAAAPCAQKCSIAILSPGGSLNANQNVNSSFIVSFAVFNFTLVQPGMYTDVNTTLGTGSTLHSEGHIHVWVDNAYITIWTSTNGIPLTLTPGTHTIRLDLVNDKHQKFSPGINATTTVNVSDPLQSTANTASSNASNAMYYSLGALIVSIIAVILVAYVAFKPKPKP
;
A
#
# COMPACT_ATOMS: atom_id res chain seq x y z
N MET A 1 -71.75 -42.57 29.01
CA MET A 1 -70.48 -41.86 28.73
C MET A 1 -70.34 -41.71 27.22
N ASN A 2 -70.13 -40.48 26.75
CA ASN A 2 -70.51 -40.01 25.42
C ASN A 2 -69.45 -40.34 24.33
N LYS A 3 -69.81 -41.16 23.34
CA LYS A 3 -68.95 -41.64 22.23
C LYS A 3 -68.37 -40.48 21.38
N THR A 4 -69.01 -39.32 21.42
CA THR A 4 -68.61 -38.07 20.75
C THR A 4 -67.34 -37.44 21.35
N ASN A 5 -67.08 -37.65 22.65
CA ASN A 5 -65.89 -37.06 23.31
C ASN A 5 -64.58 -37.78 22.94
N GLU A 6 -64.65 -39.08 22.61
CA GLU A 6 -63.48 -39.87 22.25
C GLU A 6 -63.05 -39.65 20.79
N LEU A 7 -64.00 -39.46 19.87
CA LEU A 7 -63.67 -39.05 18.49
C LEU A 7 -63.02 -37.67 18.44
N TYR A 8 -63.52 -36.72 19.25
CA TYR A 8 -62.94 -35.38 19.32
C TYR A 8 -61.49 -35.39 19.82
N LYS A 9 -61.18 -36.22 20.82
CA LYS A 9 -59.79 -36.43 21.28
C LYS A 9 -58.89 -37.01 20.20
N ILE A 10 -59.37 -38.00 19.43
CA ILE A 10 -58.59 -38.62 18.35
C ILE A 10 -58.27 -37.61 17.25
N GLU A 11 -59.24 -36.77 16.87
CA GLU A 11 -59.01 -35.70 15.88
C GLU A 11 -58.03 -34.64 16.37
N ILE A 12 -58.11 -34.24 17.66
CA ILE A 12 -57.15 -33.30 18.26
C ILE A 12 -55.74 -33.89 18.27
N LEU A 13 -55.59 -35.15 18.71
CA LEU A 13 -54.29 -35.82 18.78
C LEU A 13 -53.67 -36.01 17.39
N LEU A 14 -54.46 -36.34 16.38
CA LEU A 14 -53.99 -36.44 14.99
C LEU A 14 -53.56 -35.08 14.45
N ARG A 15 -54.32 -34.01 14.74
CA ARG A 15 -53.98 -32.65 14.32
C ARG A 15 -52.71 -32.15 15.01
N GLU A 16 -52.53 -32.41 16.30
CA GLU A 16 -51.33 -32.05 17.06
C GLU A 16 -50.08 -32.80 16.56
N LYS A 17 -50.21 -34.11 16.31
CA LYS A 17 -49.13 -34.93 15.75
C LYS A 17 -48.73 -34.46 14.34
N MET A 18 -49.70 -34.02 13.54
CA MET A 18 -49.45 -33.47 12.21
C MET A 18 -48.75 -32.10 12.27
N VAL A 19 -49.14 -31.23 13.21
CA VAL A 19 -48.49 -29.92 13.43
C VAL A 19 -47.03 -30.09 13.90
N ASN A 20 -46.77 -31.04 14.81
CA ASN A 20 -45.41 -31.32 15.29
C ASN A 20 -44.50 -31.89 14.19
N ARG A 21 -45.02 -32.76 13.32
CA ARG A 21 -44.26 -33.26 12.15
C ARG A 21 -43.93 -32.15 11.15
N LYS A 22 -44.87 -31.23 10.88
CA LYS A 22 -44.63 -30.09 10.00
C LYS A 22 -43.60 -29.13 10.58
N ARG A 23 -43.65 -28.84 11.89
CA ARG A 23 -42.64 -28.03 12.59
C ARG A 23 -41.26 -28.67 12.52
N LEU A 24 -41.16 -29.97 12.78
CA LEU A 24 -39.90 -30.72 12.66
C LEU A 24 -39.33 -30.67 11.24
N ALA A 25 -40.17 -30.82 10.21
CA ALA A 25 -39.75 -30.75 8.81
C ALA A 25 -39.27 -29.33 8.43
N ILE A 26 -39.95 -28.28 8.89
CA ILE A 26 -39.54 -26.89 8.65
C ILE A 26 -38.22 -26.57 9.35
N THR A 27 -38.06 -26.97 10.62
CA THR A 27 -36.79 -26.76 11.34
C THR A 27 -35.64 -27.50 10.66
N ALA A 28 -35.85 -28.73 10.21
CA ALA A 28 -34.84 -29.48 9.47
C ALA A 28 -34.45 -28.80 8.15
N LEU A 29 -35.42 -28.24 7.41
CA LEU A 29 -35.18 -27.51 6.17
C LEU A 29 -34.39 -26.22 6.41
N VAL A 30 -34.72 -25.45 7.46
CA VAL A 30 -34.01 -24.21 7.82
C VAL A 30 -32.57 -24.52 8.24
N VAL A 31 -32.35 -25.57 9.03
CA VAL A 31 -31.00 -26.02 9.42
C VAL A 31 -30.20 -26.48 8.19
N ALA A 32 -30.81 -27.22 7.28
CA ALA A 32 -30.15 -27.66 6.05
C ALA A 32 -29.76 -26.47 5.15
N MET A 33 -30.63 -25.47 4.99
CA MET A 33 -30.29 -24.25 4.26
C MET A 33 -29.15 -23.48 4.93
N PHE A 34 -29.14 -23.40 6.27
CA PHE A 34 -28.07 -22.71 6.99
C PHE A 34 -26.71 -23.42 6.84
N LEU A 35 -26.69 -24.75 6.74
CA LEU A 35 -25.46 -25.52 6.51
C LEU A 35 -24.94 -25.41 5.06
N ILE A 36 -25.83 -25.23 4.08
CA ILE A 36 -25.44 -25.06 2.66
C ILE A 36 -25.03 -23.62 2.35
N ALA A 37 -25.56 -22.64 3.09
CA ALA A 37 -25.27 -21.22 2.91
C ALA A 37 -23.99 -20.74 3.60
N ILE A 38 -23.24 -21.60 4.30
CA ILE A 38 -21.90 -21.24 4.78
C ILE A 38 -21.00 -21.17 3.54
N PRO A 39 -20.54 -19.98 3.10
CA PRO A 39 -19.56 -19.93 2.03
C PRO A 39 -18.36 -20.76 2.48
N SER A 40 -17.98 -21.75 1.68
CA SER A 40 -16.79 -22.54 1.95
C SER A 40 -15.58 -21.60 1.86
N THR A 41 -15.19 -20.99 2.98
CA THR A 41 -13.93 -20.26 3.09
C THR A 41 -12.78 -21.25 3.26
N THR A 42 -12.85 -22.44 2.62
CA THR A 42 -11.70 -23.33 2.56
C THR A 42 -10.57 -22.50 1.96
N PRO A 43 -9.54 -22.13 2.73
CA PRO A 43 -8.41 -21.44 2.14
C PRO A 43 -7.90 -22.37 1.06
N ARG A 44 -7.83 -21.88 -0.18
CA ARG A 44 -7.11 -22.61 -1.21
C ARG A 44 -5.68 -22.71 -0.71
N VAL A 45 -5.32 -23.88 -0.18
CA VAL A 45 -3.94 -24.19 0.18
C VAL A 45 -3.22 -24.36 -1.14
N TYR A 46 -2.74 -23.25 -1.68
CA TYR A 46 -1.89 -23.30 -2.85
C TYR A 46 -0.60 -24.05 -2.44
N GLY A 47 -0.16 -24.99 -3.27
CA GLY A 47 1.01 -25.83 -3.00
C GLY A 47 2.27 -25.03 -2.68
N ALA A 48 3.27 -25.72 -2.13
CA ALA A 48 4.54 -25.12 -1.69
C ALA A 48 5.11 -24.11 -2.70
N ALA A 49 5.57 -22.97 -2.20
CA ALA A 49 6.18 -21.91 -3.00
C ALA A 49 7.32 -22.48 -3.87
N ALA A 50 7.17 -22.35 -5.18
CA ALA A 50 8.15 -22.85 -6.14
C ALA A 50 9.36 -21.89 -6.25
N PRO A 51 10.58 -22.40 -6.48
CA PRO A 51 11.73 -21.56 -6.80
C PRO A 51 11.60 -20.97 -8.21
N CYS A 52 12.11 -19.76 -8.40
CA CYS A 52 12.22 -19.19 -9.74
C CYS A 52 13.42 -19.82 -10.46
N ALA A 53 13.15 -20.59 -11.53
CA ALA A 53 14.12 -21.48 -12.17
C ALA A 53 15.38 -20.77 -12.69
N GLN A 54 15.30 -19.48 -13.03
CA GLN A 54 16.38 -18.73 -13.69
C GLN A 54 17.08 -17.69 -12.81
N LYS A 55 17.10 -17.86 -11.48
CA LYS A 55 17.67 -16.86 -10.53
C LYS A 55 17.07 -15.46 -10.75
N CYS A 56 15.75 -15.41 -10.74
CA CYS A 56 15.01 -14.18 -10.98
C CYS A 56 15.29 -13.16 -9.86
N SER A 57 15.32 -11.88 -10.21
CA SER A 57 15.51 -10.81 -9.23
C SER A 57 14.72 -9.58 -9.60
N ILE A 58 14.47 -8.75 -8.59
CA ILE A 58 13.89 -7.43 -8.73
C ILE A 58 14.73 -6.44 -7.93
N ALA A 59 14.89 -5.23 -8.45
CA ALA A 59 15.58 -4.14 -7.79
C ALA A 59 14.82 -2.84 -8.00
N ILE A 60 14.68 -2.04 -6.94
CA ILE A 60 14.17 -0.68 -7.05
C ILE A 60 15.35 0.23 -7.41
N LEU A 61 15.18 0.98 -8.50
CA LEU A 61 16.17 1.92 -9.02
C LEU A 61 15.95 3.34 -8.50
N SER A 62 14.68 3.71 -8.28
CA SER A 62 14.27 5.02 -7.77
C SER A 62 12.80 4.96 -7.33
N PRO A 63 12.34 5.81 -6.40
CA PRO A 63 13.12 6.65 -5.51
C PRO A 63 13.85 5.80 -4.47
N GLY A 64 15.14 6.08 -4.35
CA GLY A 64 16.04 5.27 -3.56
C GLY A 64 16.22 3.83 -4.08
N GLY A 65 17.05 3.08 -3.38
CA GLY A 65 17.46 1.72 -3.73
C GLY A 65 18.58 1.26 -2.80
N SER A 66 19.20 0.12 -3.09
CA SER A 66 20.27 -0.45 -2.23
C SER A 66 21.46 0.50 -2.00
N LEU A 67 21.66 1.50 -2.87
CA LEU A 67 22.76 2.46 -2.79
C LEU A 67 22.36 3.82 -2.20
N ASN A 68 21.06 4.13 -2.11
CA ASN A 68 20.54 5.42 -1.66
C ASN A 68 19.20 5.20 -0.98
N ALA A 69 19.22 4.67 0.25
CA ALA A 69 18.01 4.52 1.04
C ALA A 69 17.51 5.90 1.51
N ASN A 70 16.19 6.04 1.69
CA ASN A 70 15.57 7.18 2.35
C ASN A 70 15.61 8.50 1.57
N GLN A 71 15.11 8.47 0.33
CA GLN A 71 15.05 9.65 -0.54
C GLN A 71 13.82 10.52 -0.25
N ASN A 72 14.00 11.84 -0.30
CA ASN A 72 12.89 12.78 -0.21
C ASN A 72 12.18 12.88 -1.56
N VAL A 73 10.86 12.73 -1.57
CA VAL A 73 10.02 12.75 -2.78
C VAL A 73 8.82 13.69 -2.61
N ASN A 74 8.21 14.05 -3.73
CA ASN A 74 6.91 14.73 -3.73
C ASN A 74 5.79 13.74 -3.38
N SER A 75 4.58 14.25 -3.11
CA SER A 75 3.40 13.42 -2.82
C SER A 75 3.02 12.46 -3.94
N SER A 76 3.35 12.79 -5.20
CA SER A 76 3.20 11.93 -6.35
C SER A 76 4.54 11.70 -7.01
N PHE A 77 4.89 10.44 -7.24
CA PHE A 77 6.17 10.05 -7.83
C PHE A 77 6.05 8.70 -8.54
N ILE A 78 7.08 8.36 -9.33
CA ILE A 78 7.18 7.09 -10.03
C ILE A 78 8.24 6.23 -9.34
N VAL A 79 7.89 4.98 -9.02
CA VAL A 79 8.85 3.96 -8.60
C VAL A 79 9.39 3.26 -9.85
N SER A 80 10.64 3.55 -10.19
CA SER A 80 11.38 2.85 -11.24
C SER A 80 12.03 1.60 -10.66
N PHE A 81 11.94 0.49 -11.38
CA PHE A 81 12.48 -0.79 -10.96
C PHE A 81 13.05 -1.55 -12.16
N ALA A 82 13.88 -2.54 -11.88
CA ALA A 82 14.38 -3.50 -12.85
C ALA A 82 14.03 -4.91 -12.41
N VAL A 83 13.69 -5.74 -13.38
CA VAL A 83 13.40 -7.17 -13.20
C VAL A 83 14.37 -7.94 -14.08
N PHE A 84 14.92 -9.03 -13.56
CA PHE A 84 15.89 -9.87 -14.26
C PHE A 84 15.40 -11.32 -14.34
N ASN A 85 15.59 -11.93 -15.52
CA ASN A 85 15.16 -13.31 -15.83
C ASN A 85 13.70 -13.61 -15.47
N PHE A 86 12.83 -12.62 -15.60
CA PHE A 86 11.41 -12.73 -15.26
C PHE A 86 10.55 -11.86 -16.19
N THR A 87 9.48 -12.45 -16.70
CA THR A 87 8.54 -11.81 -17.63
C THR A 87 7.32 -11.32 -16.87
N LEU A 88 7.02 -10.03 -16.96
CA LEU A 88 5.81 -9.47 -16.37
C LEU A 88 4.61 -9.74 -17.28
N VAL A 89 3.61 -10.42 -16.73
CA VAL A 89 2.37 -10.80 -17.40
C VAL A 89 1.17 -10.44 -16.52
N GLN A 90 -0.01 -10.29 -17.13
CA GLN A 90 -1.25 -10.09 -16.38
C GLN A 90 -1.71 -11.41 -15.75
N PRO A 91 -2.18 -11.40 -14.49
CA PRO A 91 -2.77 -12.59 -13.89
C PRO A 91 -4.04 -12.99 -14.63
N GLY A 92 -4.14 -14.26 -15.01
CA GLY A 92 -5.20 -14.75 -15.90
C GLY A 92 -6.43 -15.35 -15.24
N MET A 93 -7.58 -15.09 -15.86
CA MET A 93 -8.89 -15.66 -15.55
C MET A 93 -9.03 -17.01 -16.30
N TYR A 94 -8.72 -18.11 -15.62
CA TYR A 94 -9.00 -19.51 -15.99
C TYR A 94 -8.19 -20.19 -17.12
N THR A 95 -7.51 -19.51 -18.05
CA THR A 95 -6.70 -20.20 -19.09
C THR A 95 -5.25 -19.76 -19.25
N ASP A 96 -4.78 -18.78 -18.50
CA ASP A 96 -3.36 -18.41 -18.54
C ASP A 96 -2.56 -19.32 -17.61
N VAL A 97 -1.81 -20.20 -18.27
CA VAL A 97 -0.74 -21.04 -17.75
C VAL A 97 0.33 -20.14 -17.13
N ASN A 98 0.41 -20.02 -15.80
CA ASN A 98 1.40 -20.82 -15.07
C ASN A 98 0.83 -21.51 -13.82
N THR A 99 0.11 -22.60 -14.09
CA THR A 99 0.04 -23.73 -13.16
C THR A 99 0.62 -24.94 -13.85
N THR A 100 1.88 -24.93 -14.27
CA THR A 100 2.47 -26.17 -14.80
C THR A 100 2.82 -27.11 -13.65
N LEU A 101 1.78 -27.78 -13.12
CA LEU A 101 1.80 -29.22 -12.88
C LEU A 101 2.04 -29.91 -14.23
N GLY A 102 3.24 -29.72 -14.77
CA GLY A 102 3.75 -30.36 -15.96
C GLY A 102 5.13 -30.86 -15.60
N THR A 103 5.36 -32.15 -15.75
CA THR A 103 6.63 -32.84 -15.55
C THR A 103 7.70 -32.34 -16.54
N GLY A 104 8.16 -31.10 -16.36
CA GLY A 104 9.12 -30.42 -17.24
C GLY A 104 9.67 -29.16 -16.57
N SER A 105 10.97 -29.15 -16.31
CA SER A 105 11.75 -28.18 -15.54
C SER A 105 11.93 -26.79 -16.21
N THR A 106 10.96 -26.30 -16.99
CA THR A 106 11.15 -25.05 -17.74
C THR A 106 9.89 -24.20 -17.65
N LEU A 107 10.07 -22.93 -17.22
CA LEU A 107 9.11 -21.80 -17.29
C LEU A 107 8.31 -21.44 -16.01
N HIS A 108 8.98 -21.21 -14.86
CA HIS A 108 8.41 -20.46 -13.71
C HIS A 108 8.98 -19.05 -13.58
N SER A 109 9.38 -18.45 -14.69
CA SER A 109 10.01 -17.11 -14.78
C SER A 109 9.02 -16.06 -15.29
N GLU A 110 7.75 -16.17 -14.91
CA GLU A 110 6.71 -15.23 -15.29
C GLU A 110 5.73 -15.00 -14.14
N GLY A 111 5.05 -13.87 -14.21
CA GLY A 111 4.01 -13.47 -13.27
C GLY A 111 3.95 -11.95 -13.15
N HIS A 112 3.73 -11.45 -11.94
CA HIS A 112 3.50 -10.03 -11.72
C HIS A 112 4.11 -9.55 -10.40
N ILE A 113 4.08 -8.23 -10.20
CA ILE A 113 4.54 -7.58 -8.98
C ILE A 113 3.34 -7.32 -8.08
N HIS A 114 3.44 -7.69 -6.80
CA HIS A 114 2.60 -7.11 -5.75
C HIS A 114 3.30 -5.89 -5.17
N VAL A 115 2.62 -4.76 -5.22
CA VAL A 115 3.09 -3.49 -4.67
C VAL A 115 2.53 -3.33 -3.27
N TRP A 116 3.41 -3.15 -2.29
CA TRP A 116 3.08 -2.93 -0.89
C TRP A 116 3.64 -1.59 -0.42
N VAL A 117 2.86 -0.87 0.40
CA VAL A 117 3.30 0.34 1.10
C VAL A 117 2.96 0.17 2.57
N ASP A 118 3.96 0.29 3.45
CA ASP A 118 3.82 0.11 4.90
C ASP A 118 3.12 -1.19 5.29
N ASN A 119 3.51 -2.28 4.61
CA ASN A 119 2.88 -3.60 4.73
C ASN A 119 1.41 -3.70 4.28
N ALA A 120 0.80 -2.63 3.77
CA ALA A 120 -0.51 -2.68 3.12
C ALA A 120 -0.37 -3.01 1.63
N TYR A 121 -1.21 -3.91 1.14
CA TYR A 121 -1.27 -4.24 -0.29
C TYR A 121 -1.93 -3.09 -1.05
N ILE A 122 -1.27 -2.61 -2.11
CA ILE A 122 -1.75 -1.48 -2.91
C ILE A 122 -2.33 -1.96 -4.25
N THR A 123 -1.54 -2.66 -5.05
CA THR A 123 -1.94 -3.08 -6.40
C THR A 123 -1.09 -4.21 -6.95
N ILE A 124 -1.59 -4.84 -8.02
CA ILE A 124 -0.78 -5.61 -8.97
C ILE A 124 -0.13 -4.63 -9.96
N TRP A 125 1.08 -4.97 -10.38
CA TRP A 125 1.77 -4.30 -11.48
C TRP A 125 2.37 -5.32 -12.45
N THR A 126 2.20 -5.09 -13.76
CA THR A 126 2.57 -6.05 -14.81
C THR A 126 3.28 -5.38 -15.99
N SER A 127 3.52 -4.07 -15.91
CA SER A 127 4.21 -3.32 -16.93
C SER A 127 5.67 -3.17 -16.56
N THR A 128 6.57 -3.05 -17.53
CA THR A 128 7.96 -2.65 -17.29
C THR A 128 8.12 -1.15 -17.03
N ASN A 129 7.05 -0.36 -17.25
CA ASN A 129 7.02 1.04 -16.87
C ASN A 129 7.08 1.21 -15.35
N GLY A 130 7.55 2.36 -14.89
CA GLY A 130 7.58 2.67 -13.47
C GLY A 130 6.16 2.75 -12.86
N ILE A 131 6.06 2.39 -11.58
CA ILE A 131 4.79 2.33 -10.84
C ILE A 131 4.46 3.74 -10.32
N PRO A 132 3.37 4.38 -10.77
CA PRO A 132 2.94 5.64 -10.18
C PRO A 132 2.37 5.39 -8.78
N LEU A 133 2.89 6.12 -7.80
CA LEU A 133 2.38 6.14 -6.43
C LEU A 133 2.04 7.56 -6.01
N THR A 134 0.96 7.68 -5.25
CA THR A 134 0.58 8.91 -4.57
C THR A 134 0.40 8.59 -3.09
N LEU A 135 1.25 9.19 -2.26
CA LEU A 135 1.32 8.93 -0.82
C LEU A 135 1.11 10.23 -0.04
N THR A 136 0.64 10.09 1.19
CA THR A 136 0.55 11.19 2.15
C THR A 136 1.93 11.65 2.59
N PRO A 137 2.10 12.87 3.11
CA PRO A 137 3.35 13.28 3.73
C PRO A 137 3.75 12.36 4.88
N GLY A 138 5.05 12.03 4.97
CA GLY A 138 5.59 11.11 5.96
C GLY A 138 6.59 10.11 5.40
N THR A 139 7.18 9.29 6.28
CA THR A 139 8.07 8.21 5.91
C THR A 139 7.26 6.98 5.54
N HIS A 140 7.52 6.42 4.37
CA HIS A 140 6.84 5.24 3.85
C HIS A 140 7.85 4.18 3.40
N THR A 141 7.53 2.91 3.63
CA THR A 141 8.31 1.77 3.16
C THR A 141 7.58 1.10 2.00
N ILE A 142 8.21 1.11 0.82
CA ILE A 142 7.67 0.51 -0.39
C ILE A 142 8.35 -0.84 -0.58
N ARG A 143 7.57 -1.90 -0.76
CA ARG A 143 8.06 -3.24 -1.07
C ARG A 143 7.41 -3.76 -2.35
N LEU A 144 8.24 -4.26 -3.26
CA LEU A 144 7.82 -4.94 -4.49
C LEU A 144 8.13 -6.42 -4.32
N ASP A 145 7.10 -7.28 -4.38
CA ASP A 145 7.25 -8.73 -4.33
C ASP A 145 6.96 -9.31 -5.72
N LEU A 146 7.88 -10.09 -6.29
CA LEU A 146 7.58 -10.91 -7.47
C LEU A 146 6.75 -12.12 -7.03
N VAL A 147 5.65 -12.35 -7.75
CA VAL A 147 4.74 -13.47 -7.53
C VAL A 147 4.40 -14.14 -8.84
N ASN A 148 4.01 -15.41 -8.78
CA ASN A 148 3.47 -16.11 -9.94
C ASN A 148 2.02 -15.68 -10.22
N ASP A 149 1.45 -16.17 -11.31
CA ASP A 149 0.06 -15.89 -11.73
C ASP A 149 -0.99 -16.26 -10.68
N LYS A 150 -0.69 -17.24 -9.82
CA LYS A 150 -1.53 -17.64 -8.68
C LYS A 150 -1.39 -16.73 -7.46
N HIS A 151 -0.72 -15.59 -7.59
CA HIS A 151 -0.43 -14.65 -6.50
C HIS A 151 0.41 -15.29 -5.37
N GLN A 152 1.14 -16.37 -5.67
CA GLN A 152 2.01 -17.04 -4.72
C GLN A 152 3.41 -16.44 -4.79
N LYS A 153 4.02 -16.27 -3.61
CA LYS A 153 5.43 -15.90 -3.49
C LYS A 153 6.32 -17.06 -3.95
N PHE A 154 7.43 -16.74 -4.60
CA PHE A 154 8.51 -17.69 -4.88
C PHE A 154 9.23 -18.12 -3.59
N SER A 155 9.96 -19.24 -3.63
CA SER A 155 10.83 -19.71 -2.55
C SER A 155 12.28 -19.90 -3.03
N PRO A 156 13.26 -19.13 -2.53
CA PRO A 156 13.11 -18.03 -1.59
C PRO A 156 12.30 -16.86 -2.18
N GLY A 157 11.71 -16.04 -1.31
CA GLY A 157 10.95 -14.86 -1.73
C GLY A 157 11.84 -13.88 -2.50
N ILE A 158 11.33 -13.37 -3.62
CA ILE A 158 12.04 -12.43 -4.48
C ILE A 158 11.37 -11.07 -4.33
N ASN A 159 12.05 -10.16 -3.64
CA ASN A 159 11.51 -8.84 -3.33
C ASN A 159 12.58 -7.75 -3.35
N ALA A 160 12.12 -6.50 -3.43
CA ALA A 160 12.92 -5.31 -3.26
C ALA A 160 12.18 -4.32 -2.36
N THR A 161 12.91 -3.63 -1.49
CA THR A 161 12.35 -2.67 -0.55
C THR A 161 13.12 -1.36 -0.62
N THR A 162 12.40 -0.23 -0.53
CA THR A 162 12.98 1.11 -0.38
C THR A 162 12.18 1.90 0.64
N THR A 163 12.82 2.89 1.25
CA THR A 163 12.17 3.85 2.15
C THR A 163 12.21 5.23 1.49
N VAL A 164 11.11 5.95 1.57
CA VAL A 164 10.97 7.31 1.04
C VAL A 164 10.40 8.24 2.11
N ASN A 165 10.79 9.51 2.05
CA ASN A 165 10.17 10.58 2.83
C ASN A 165 9.37 11.48 1.91
N VAL A 166 8.06 11.41 2.02
CA VAL A 166 7.15 12.24 1.25
C VAL A 166 7.08 13.61 1.92
N SER A 167 7.47 14.64 1.18
CA SER A 167 7.45 16.03 1.65
C SER A 167 6.02 16.54 1.83
N ASP A 168 5.79 17.27 2.92
CA ASP A 168 4.55 18.03 3.12
C ASP A 168 4.63 19.35 2.33
N PRO A 169 3.76 19.57 1.32
CA PRO A 169 3.73 20.82 0.57
C PRO A 169 3.41 22.04 1.46
N LEU A 170 2.67 21.86 2.55
CA LEU A 170 2.39 22.95 3.49
C LEU A 170 3.64 23.31 4.30
N GLN A 171 4.41 22.30 4.71
CA GLN A 171 5.64 22.53 5.45
C GLN A 171 6.75 23.16 4.60
N SER A 172 6.88 22.75 3.33
CA SER A 172 7.85 23.39 2.42
C SER A 172 7.55 24.88 2.24
N THR A 173 6.28 25.24 2.07
CA THR A 173 5.82 26.62 1.96
C THR A 173 6.10 27.43 3.24
N ALA A 174 5.83 26.84 4.41
CA ALA A 174 6.12 27.47 5.71
C ALA A 174 7.63 27.69 5.92
N ASN A 175 8.47 26.72 5.53
CA ASN A 175 9.92 26.83 5.63
C ASN A 175 10.48 27.94 4.72
N THR A 176 9.94 28.09 3.50
CA THR A 176 10.30 29.19 2.61
C THR A 176 9.88 30.55 3.18
N ALA A 177 8.67 30.67 3.72
CA ALA A 177 8.20 31.90 4.36
C ALA A 177 9.08 32.30 5.56
N SER A 178 9.43 31.34 6.42
CA SER A 178 10.33 31.56 7.57
C SER A 178 11.74 31.98 7.13
N SER A 179 12.26 31.36 6.07
CA SER A 179 13.58 31.69 5.52
C SER A 179 13.61 33.10 4.93
N ASN A 180 12.55 33.50 4.21
CA ASN A 180 12.39 34.85 3.68
C ASN A 180 12.29 35.89 4.79
N ALA A 181 11.55 35.61 5.86
CA ALA A 181 11.46 36.49 7.03
C ALA A 181 12.81 36.64 7.74
N SER A 182 13.56 35.54 7.88
CA SER A 182 14.89 35.54 8.49
C SER A 182 15.87 36.38 7.66
N ASN A 183 15.90 36.19 6.34
CA ASN A 183 16.73 36.97 5.43
C ASN A 183 16.40 38.47 5.48
N ALA A 184 15.10 38.83 5.51
CA ALA A 184 14.66 40.21 5.63
C ALA A 184 15.15 40.88 6.93
N MET A 185 15.17 40.14 8.05
CA MET A 185 15.71 40.64 9.32
C MET A 185 17.21 40.97 9.21
N TYR A 186 18.00 40.13 8.55
CA TYR A 186 19.43 40.38 8.34
C TYR A 186 19.69 41.58 7.43
N TYR A 187 18.92 41.75 6.35
CA TYR A 187 19.02 42.95 5.51
C TYR A 187 18.65 44.23 6.25
N SER A 188 17.61 44.20 7.10
CA SER A 188 17.23 45.35 7.92
C SER A 188 18.30 45.71 8.94
N LEU A 189 18.95 44.72 9.56
CA LEU A 189 20.02 44.97 10.53
C LEU A 189 21.30 45.49 9.84
N GLY A 190 21.66 44.93 8.68
CA GLY A 190 22.76 45.42 7.86
C GLY A 190 22.55 46.86 7.40
N ALA A 191 21.34 47.20 6.95
CA ALA A 191 20.99 48.56 6.54
C ALA A 191 21.07 49.54 7.72
N LEU A 192 20.62 49.14 8.91
CA LEU A 192 20.74 49.95 10.13
C LEU A 192 22.21 50.25 10.45
N ILE A 193 23.07 49.22 10.45
CA ILE A 193 24.50 49.37 10.74
C ILE A 193 25.16 50.32 9.73
N VAL A 194 24.91 50.14 8.44
CA VAL A 194 25.44 51.02 7.39
C VAL A 194 24.93 52.46 7.56
N SER A 195 23.64 52.64 7.88
CA SER A 195 23.05 53.95 8.13
C SER A 195 23.71 54.66 9.32
N ILE A 196 23.96 53.94 10.42
CA ILE A 196 24.61 54.50 11.62
C ILE A 196 26.05 54.91 11.30
N ILE A 197 26.81 54.04 10.61
CA ILE A 197 28.19 54.34 10.22
C ILE A 197 28.24 55.58 9.31
N ALA A 198 27.31 55.69 8.36
CA ALA A 198 27.22 56.84 7.47
C ALA A 198 26.96 58.15 8.24
N VAL A 199 26.03 58.14 9.21
CA VAL A 199 25.75 59.32 10.06
C VAL A 199 26.97 59.71 10.88
N ILE A 200 27.68 58.75 11.49
CA ILE A 200 28.90 59.01 12.27
C ILE A 200 29.99 59.61 11.38
N LEU A 201 30.20 59.09 10.17
CA LEU A 201 31.18 59.61 9.22
C LEU A 201 30.85 61.05 8.80
N VAL A 202 29.59 61.35 8.51
CA VAL A 202 29.15 62.70 8.16
C VAL A 202 29.38 63.66 9.33
N ALA A 203 29.03 63.26 10.55
CA ALA A 203 29.29 64.07 11.74
C ALA A 203 30.79 64.30 11.96
N TYR A 204 31.63 63.27 11.82
CA TYR A 204 33.08 63.39 11.94
C TYR A 204 33.68 64.39 10.95
N VAL A 205 33.22 64.38 9.70
CA VAL A 205 33.66 65.34 8.67
C VAL A 205 33.18 66.74 8.99
N ALA A 206 31.91 66.90 9.42
CA ALA A 206 31.32 68.21 9.72
C ALA A 206 31.96 68.88 10.94
N PHE A 207 32.33 68.11 11.97
CA PHE A 207 32.92 68.63 13.21
C PHE A 207 34.45 68.57 13.24
N LYS A 208 35.10 68.29 12.11
CA LYS A 208 36.57 68.26 12.05
C LYS A 208 37.12 69.66 12.39
N PRO A 209 37.93 69.81 13.46
CA PRO A 209 38.42 71.11 13.88
C PRO A 209 39.29 71.72 12.77
N LYS A 210 39.03 72.98 12.41
CA LYS A 210 39.85 73.70 11.42
C LYS A 210 41.29 73.81 11.94
N PRO A 211 42.30 73.61 11.08
CA PRO A 211 43.69 73.81 11.47
C PRO A 211 43.86 75.25 11.96
N LYS A 212 44.52 75.42 13.12
CA LYS A 212 44.84 76.74 13.62
C LYS A 212 45.85 77.40 12.67
N PRO A 213 45.66 78.69 12.33
CA PRO A 213 46.59 79.45 11.49
C PRO A 213 47.94 79.63 12.16
#